data_AF-V8G860-F1
#
_entry.id   AF-V8G860-F1
#
_cell.length_a   1.000
_cell.length_b   1.000
_cell.length_c   1.000
_cell.angle_alpha   90.00
_cell.angle_beta   90.00
_cell.angle_gamma   90.00
#
_symmetry.space_group_name_H-M   'P 1'
#
loop_
_entity.id
_entity.type
_entity.pdbx_description
1 polymer ?
#
loop_
_entity_poly.entity_id
_entity_poly.type
_entity_poly.pdbx_seq_one_letter_code
_entity_poly.pdbx_strand_id
1 'polypeptide(L)'
;MKKLIIISLTALLAACSTTGNIDLSNRNSYGLKCSANANSAPNWEGCMASAQQLCSPQQVANVQQLSPTGSGSPDDAYFMTFSCQ
;
A
#
# COMPACT_ATOMS: atom_id res chain seq x y z
N MET A 1 -36.33 7.25 22.20
CA MET A 1 -35.34 7.09 23.30
C MET A 1 -34.57 5.82 22.99
N LYS A 2 -33.25 5.70 22.86
CA LYS A 2 -32.09 6.47 23.30
C LYS A 2 -30.88 6.00 22.45
N LYS A 3 -30.06 6.97 22.02
CA LYS A 3 -28.59 6.96 21.98
C LYS A 3 -27.87 5.90 21.13
N LEU A 4 -27.60 6.28 19.88
CA LEU A 4 -26.46 5.77 19.11
C LEU A 4 -25.19 6.49 19.59
N ILE A 5 -24.25 5.75 20.17
CA ILE A 5 -22.92 6.25 20.52
C ILE A 5 -21.99 5.88 19.36
N ILE A 6 -21.62 6.89 18.59
CA ILE A 6 -20.65 6.84 17.48
C ILE A 6 -19.38 7.52 17.98
N ILE A 7 -18.42 6.79 18.53
CA ILE A 7 -17.04 7.25 18.81
C ILE A 7 -16.24 5.93 18.92
N SER A 8 -15.19 5.61 18.17
CA SER A 8 -14.08 6.41 17.66
C SER A 8 -13.26 5.49 16.77
N LEU A 9 -13.09 5.82 15.50
CA LEU A 9 -12.04 5.23 14.66
C LEU A 9 -11.02 6.34 14.32
N THR A 10 -10.40 6.87 15.37
CA THR A 10 -9.23 7.74 15.27
C THR A 10 -8.01 6.88 15.08
N ALA A 11 -7.56 6.71 13.84
CA ALA A 11 -6.14 6.60 13.46
C ALA A 11 -6.00 6.30 11.95
N LEU A 12 -6.34 7.27 11.09
CA LEU A 12 -5.83 7.30 9.72
C LEU A 12 -5.20 8.66 9.44
N LEU A 13 -4.24 9.06 10.27
CA LEU A 13 -3.34 10.16 9.95
C LEU A 13 -1.89 9.67 10.06
N ALA A 14 -1.43 9.04 8.99
CA ALA A 14 -0.03 9.07 8.60
C ALA A 14 0.00 9.26 7.08
N ALA A 15 -0.05 10.54 6.69
CA ALA A 15 0.22 11.01 5.35
C ALA A 15 1.60 10.52 4.91
N CYS A 16 1.69 9.85 3.76
CA CYS A 16 2.10 10.47 2.51
C CYS A 16 3.61 10.81 2.50
N SER A 17 4.45 9.79 2.30
CA SER A 17 5.82 9.99 1.84
C SER A 17 6.08 9.12 0.61
N THR A 18 5.49 9.52 -0.51
CA THR A 18 5.76 8.93 -1.82
C THR A 18 6.52 9.92 -2.69
N THR A 19 7.72 10.30 -2.27
CA THR A 19 8.73 10.80 -3.20
C THR A 19 9.42 9.62 -3.87
N GLY A 20 8.67 9.04 -4.81
CA GLY A 20 9.11 8.01 -5.73
C GLY A 20 8.12 8.02 -6.89
N ASN A 21 8.15 9.10 -7.68
CA ASN A 21 7.39 9.31 -8.93
C ASN A 21 6.11 8.47 -9.08
N ILE A 22 5.15 8.65 -8.18
CA ILE A 22 3.78 8.20 -8.43
C ILE A 22 3.23 9.18 -9.45
N ASP A 23 3.10 8.71 -10.70
CA ASP A 23 2.41 9.45 -11.73
C ASP A 23 0.93 9.58 -11.35
N LEU A 24 0.59 10.69 -10.70
CA LEU A 24 -0.76 11.04 -10.22
C LEU A 24 -1.75 11.31 -11.36
N SER A 25 -1.33 11.26 -12.62
CA SER A 25 -2.25 11.33 -13.75
C SER A 25 -3.10 10.06 -13.90
N ASN A 26 -2.68 8.94 -13.29
CA ASN A 26 -3.40 7.67 -13.32
C ASN A 26 -3.98 7.32 -11.94
N ARG A 27 -5.25 7.68 -11.71
CA ARG A 27 -5.97 7.48 -10.43
C ARG A 27 -6.16 6.01 -10.02
N ASN A 28 -5.75 5.06 -10.85
CA ASN A 28 -5.84 3.63 -10.57
C ASN A 28 -4.51 3.04 -10.12
N SER A 29 -3.47 3.83 -9.83
CA SER A 29 -2.16 3.34 -9.36
C SER A 29 -2.07 3.30 -7.84
N TYR A 30 -1.67 2.15 -7.29
CA TYR A 30 -1.58 1.86 -5.86
C TYR A 30 -0.19 1.38 -5.46
N GLY A 31 0.13 1.49 -4.17
CA GLY A 31 1.35 0.95 -3.56
C GLY A 31 1.04 0.23 -2.25
N LEU A 32 1.64 -0.95 -2.04
CA LEU A 32 1.51 -1.76 -0.82
C LEU A 32 2.88 -2.06 -0.24
N LYS A 33 3.00 -1.94 1.09
CA LYS A 33 4.19 -2.37 1.84
C LYS A 33 4.13 -3.89 2.01
N CYS A 34 5.15 -4.59 1.52
CA CYS A 34 5.19 -6.05 1.46
C CYS A 34 6.17 -6.69 2.44
N SER A 35 6.95 -5.90 3.17
CA SER A 35 7.79 -6.38 4.27
C SER A 35 7.65 -5.48 5.49
N ALA A 36 8.05 -5.96 6.67
CA ALA A 36 8.04 -5.13 7.87
C ALA A 36 9.07 -3.99 7.78
N ASN A 37 10.27 -4.32 7.28
CA ASN A 37 11.39 -3.42 7.03
C ASN A 37 12.33 -4.00 5.94
N ALA A 38 13.42 -3.27 5.64
CA ALA A 38 14.41 -3.61 4.63
C ALA A 38 15.15 -4.94 4.88
N ASN A 39 15.24 -5.37 6.14
CA ASN A 39 15.96 -6.58 6.55
C ASN A 39 15.04 -7.81 6.66
N SER A 40 13.73 -7.63 6.54
CA SER A 40 12.75 -8.71 6.57
C SER A 40 12.39 -9.18 5.15
N ALA A 41 12.21 -10.49 4.98
CA ALA A 41 11.76 -11.05 3.71
C ALA A 41 10.37 -10.50 3.34
N PRO A 42 10.13 -10.17 2.05
CA PRO A 42 8.83 -9.71 1.60
C PRO A 42 7.81 -10.85 1.51
N ASN A 43 6.55 -10.56 1.85
CA ASN A 43 5.38 -11.38 1.59
C ASN A 43 4.68 -10.92 0.30
N TRP A 44 5.24 -11.30 -0.85
CA TRP A 44 4.68 -10.93 -2.16
C TRP A 44 3.30 -11.52 -2.41
N GLU A 45 3.05 -12.75 -1.96
CA GLU A 45 1.77 -13.43 -2.13
C GLU A 45 0.65 -12.70 -1.39
N GLY A 46 0.88 -12.32 -0.13
CA GLY A 46 -0.07 -11.53 0.65
C GLY A 46 -0.32 -10.14 0.06
N CYS A 47 0.72 -9.51 -0.49
CA CYS A 47 0.58 -8.26 -1.22
C CYS A 47 -0.27 -8.41 -2.49
N MET A 48 -0.06 -9.47 -3.27
CA MET A 48 -0.85 -9.76 -4.46
C MET A 48 -2.32 -10.05 -4.11
N ALA A 49 -2.58 -10.83 -3.06
CA ALA A 49 -3.93 -11.10 -2.59
C ALA A 49 -4.65 -9.80 -2.16
N SER A 50 -3.94 -8.91 -1.48
CA SER A 50 -4.48 -7.59 -1.09
C SER A 50 -4.75 -6.71 -2.31
N ALA A 51 -3.87 -6.72 -3.31
CA ALA A 51 -4.09 -6.01 -4.57
C ALA A 51 -5.31 -6.53 -5.34
N GLN A 52 -5.52 -7.86 -5.38
CA GLN A 52 -6.71 -8.47 -5.99
C GLN A 52 -8.00 -8.05 -5.28
N GLN A 53 -7.97 -7.98 -3.94
CA GLN A 53 -9.10 -7.48 -3.16
C GLN A 53 -9.39 -6.00 -3.43
N LEU A 54 -8.33 -5.17 -3.54
CA LEU A 54 -8.44 -3.74 -3.82
C LEU A 54 -8.96 -3.46 -5.23
N CYS A 55 -8.53 -4.25 -6.22
CA CYS A 55 -8.95 -4.05 -7.60
C CYS A 55 -10.32 -4.66 -7.91
N SER A 56 -10.81 -5.64 -7.14
CA SER A 56 -12.09 -6.28 -7.43
C SER A 56 -13.24 -5.28 -7.61
N PRO A 57 -14.03 -5.38 -8.70
CA PRO A 57 -14.10 -6.48 -9.68
C PRO A 57 -13.13 -6.38 -10.87
N GLN A 58 -12.30 -5.32 -10.93
CA GLN A 58 -11.26 -5.13 -11.94
C GLN A 58 -10.07 -6.07 -11.71
N GLN A 59 -9.17 -6.13 -12.68
CA GLN A 59 -7.96 -6.94 -12.60
C GLN A 59 -6.77 -6.11 -12.14
N VAL A 60 -5.85 -6.75 -11.42
CA VAL A 60 -4.56 -6.17 -11.07
C VAL A 60 -3.67 -6.19 -12.33
N ALA A 61 -3.14 -5.02 -12.70
CA ALA A 61 -2.26 -4.82 -13.85
C ALA A 61 -1.02 -4.01 -13.45
N ASN A 62 0.00 -3.98 -14.32
CA ASN A 62 1.22 -3.16 -14.15
C ASN A 62 1.93 -3.36 -12.81
N VAL A 63 2.00 -4.60 -12.34
CA VAL A 63 2.62 -4.93 -11.06
C VAL A 63 4.13 -4.72 -11.13
N GLN A 64 4.67 -3.98 -10.18
CA GLN A 64 6.12 -3.81 -10.01
C GLN A 64 6.48 -4.07 -8.55
N GLN A 65 7.57 -4.79 -8.35
CA GLN A 65 8.17 -5.01 -7.04
C GLN A 65 9.33 -4.06 -6.86
N LEU A 66 9.32 -3.32 -5.75
CA LEU A 66 10.32 -2.31 -5.41
C LEU A 66 11.10 -2.78 -4.20
N SER A 67 12.42 -2.80 -4.34
CA SER A 67 13.34 -3.07 -3.24
C SER A 67 13.43 -1.88 -2.28
N PRO A 68 13.78 -2.11 -1.01
CA PRO A 68 14.14 -1.03 -0.10
C PRO A 68 15.33 -0.22 -0.66
N THR A 69 15.36 1.05 -0.29
CA THR A 69 16.37 2.01 -0.70
C THR A 69 17.68 1.88 0.07
N GLY A 70 17.67 1.21 1.24
CA GLY A 70 18.82 1.15 2.14
C GLY A 70 19.09 2.48 2.84
N SER A 71 18.11 3.39 2.88
CA SER A 71 18.26 4.75 3.45
C SER A 71 18.36 4.76 4.97
N GLY A 72 18.09 3.64 5.64
CA GLY A 72 18.01 3.55 7.11
C GLY A 72 16.74 4.17 7.68
N SER A 73 15.79 4.59 6.83
CA SER A 73 14.47 5.06 7.25
C SER A 73 13.70 3.92 7.95
N PRO A 74 12.94 4.20 9.02
CA PRO A 74 12.04 3.21 9.63
C PRO A 74 10.98 2.68 8.66
N ASP A 75 10.67 3.42 7.60
CA ASP A 75 9.72 3.02 6.55
C ASP A 75 10.38 2.26 5.39
N ASP A 76 11.71 2.10 5.41
CA ASP A 76 12.43 1.38 4.38
C ASP A 76 12.04 -0.10 4.38
N ALA A 77 11.48 -0.56 3.27
CA ALA A 77 10.88 -1.88 3.13
C ALA A 77 10.72 -2.24 1.65
N TYR A 78 10.32 -3.47 1.40
CA TYR A 78 9.88 -3.90 0.07
C TYR A 78 8.45 -3.39 -0.18
N PHE A 79 8.21 -2.84 -1.36
CA PHE A 79 6.90 -2.37 -1.79
C PHE A 79 6.47 -3.04 -3.09
N MET A 80 5.16 -3.11 -3.32
CA MET A 80 4.57 -3.51 -4.60
C MET A 80 3.69 -2.37 -5.10
N THR A 81 3.91 -1.91 -6.32
CA THR A 81 2.99 -1.01 -7.01
C THR A 81 2.19 -1.76 -8.05
N PHE A 82 0.97 -1.32 -8.32
CA PHE A 82 0.07 -1.94 -9.30
C PHE A 82 -1.00 -0.94 -9.74
N SER A 83 -1.79 -1.33 -10.73
CA SER A 83 -2.99 -0.61 -11.14
C SER A 83 -4.21 -1.49 -11.28
N CYS A 84 -5.41 -0.93 -11.14
CA CYS A 84 -6.67 -1.64 -11.39
C CYS A 84 -7.22 -1.32 -12.79
N GLN A 85 -7.46 -2.35 -13.60
CA GLN A 85 -7.96 -2.24 -14.98
C GLN A 85 -9.16 -3.16 -15.22
#